data_AF-A0A5K0VZC4-F1
#
_entry.id   AF-A0A5K0VZC4-F1
#
_cell.length_a   1.000
_cell.length_b   1.000
_cell.length_c   1.000
_cell.angle_alpha   90.00
_cell.angle_beta   90.00
_cell.angle_gamma   90.00
#
_symmetry.space_group_name_H-M   'P 1'
#
loop_
_entity.id
_entity.type
_entity.pdbx_description
1 polymer ?
#
loop_
_entity_poly.entity_id
_entity_poly.type
_entity_poly.pdbx_seq_one_letter_code
_entity_poly.pdbx_strand_id
1 'polypeptide(L)' 'MVSPKALLATVESTLLGPSGPTPRQRVELMHALRDALPVFRSFLSYT' A
#
# COMPACT_ATOMS: atom_id res chain seq x y z
N MET A 1 10.35 -14.37 6.72
CA MET A 1 9.96 -13.45 5.64
C MET A 1 8.48 -13.14 5.80
N VAL A 2 8.06 -11.87 5.72
CA VAL A 2 6.64 -11.52 5.81
C VAL A 2 5.93 -12.11 4.59
N SER A 3 4.84 -12.86 4.81
CA SER A 3 4.08 -13.37 3.67
C SER A 3 3.45 -12.20 2.92
N PRO A 4 3.43 -12.21 1.58
CA PRO A 4 2.81 -11.13 0.82
C PRO A 4 1.34 -10.88 1.21
N LYS A 5 0.62 -11.92 1.66
CA LYS A 5 -0.74 -11.83 2.22
C LYS A 5 -0.80 -11.02 3.53
N ALA A 6 0.17 -11.20 4.41
CA ALA A 6 0.27 -10.39 5.64
C ALA A 6 0.61 -8.92 5.34
N LEU A 7 1.41 -8.69 4.29
CA LEU A 7 1.74 -7.34 3.84
C LEU A 7 0.50 -6.64 3.25
N LEU A 8 -0.28 -7.34 2.41
CA LEU A 8 -1.55 -6.83 1.91
C LEU A 8 -2.53 -6.48 3.04
N ALA A 9 -2.74 -7.38 4.00
CA ALA A 9 -3.62 -7.15 5.15
C ALA A 9 -3.20 -5.93 5.99
N THR A 10 -1.89 -5.68 6.09
CA THR A 10 -1.34 -4.50 6.78
C THR A 10 -1.63 -3.22 5.99
N VAL A 11 -1.44 -3.24 4.66
CA VAL A 11 -1.79 -2.10 3.81
C VAL A 11 -3.29 -1.79 3.88
N GLU A 12 -4.13 -2.82 3.79
CA GLU A 12 -5.59 -2.67 3.88
C GLU A 12 -6.02 -2.09 5.23
N SER A 13 -5.50 -2.59 6.36
CA SER A 13 -5.88 -2.09 7.68
C SER A 13 -5.41 -0.66 7.92
N THR A 14 -4.26 -0.27 7.36
CA THR A 14 -3.72 1.09 7.48
C THR A 14 -4.52 2.09 6.64
N LEU A 15 -5.01 1.67 5.46
CA LEU A 15 -5.74 2.55 4.54
C LEU A 15 -7.25 2.62 4.80
N LEU A 16 -7.85 1.48 5.17
CA LEU A 16 -9.30 1.32 5.36
C LEU A 16 -9.71 1.33 6.84
N GLY A 17 -8.73 1.43 7.76
CA GLY A 17 -8.98 1.48 9.20
C GLY A 17 -9.73 2.73 9.66
N PRO A 18 -10.31 2.71 10.88
CA PRO A 18 -11.14 3.78 11.41
C PRO A 18 -10.41 5.12 11.59
N SER A 19 -9.09 5.11 11.69
CA SER A 19 -8.23 6.30 11.80
C SER A 19 -7.50 6.60 10.50
N GLY A 20 -8.16 6.36 9.36
CA GLY A 20 -7.55 6.39 8.02
C GLY A 20 -6.69 7.63 7.72
N PRO A 21 -5.85 7.58 6.68
CA PRO A 21 -4.81 8.58 6.45
C PRO A 21 -5.39 9.99 6.31
N THR A 22 -4.69 10.96 6.91
CA THR A 22 -5.00 12.38 6.76
C THR A 22 -4.93 12.79 5.27
N PRO A 23 -5.60 13.89 4.86
CA PRO A 23 -5.56 14.33 3.46
C PRO A 23 -4.14 14.47 2.88
N ARG A 24 -3.20 14.97 3.69
CA ARG A 24 -1.79 15.10 3.32
C ARG A 24 -1.14 13.73 3.08
N GLN A 25 -1.32 12.79 4.00
CA GLN A 25 -0.77 11.44 3.88
C GLN A 25 -1.33 10.70 2.67
N ARG A 26 -2.59 10.96 2.29
CA ARG A 26 -3.17 10.40 1.05
C ARG A 26 -2.46 10.90 -0.19
N VAL A 27 -2.15 12.19 -0.26
CA VAL A 27 -1.42 12.78 -1.40
C VAL A 27 0.01 12.23 -1.46
N GLU A 28 0.71 12.19 -0.32
CA GLU A 28 2.07 11.62 -0.22
C GLU A 28 2.09 10.13 -0.62
N LEU A 29 1.11 9.35 -0.18
CA LEU A 29 0.97 7.95 -0.56
C LEU A 29 0.71 7.78 -2.06
N MET A 30 -0.16 8.60 -2.66
CA MET A 30 -0.44 8.53 -4.09
C MET A 30 0.79 8.84 -4.94
N HIS A 31 1.64 9.78 -4.48
CA HIS A 31 2.92 10.05 -5.11
C HIS A 31 3.88 8.86 -4.96
N ALA A 32 4.05 8.35 -3.74
CA ALA A 32 4.91 7.19 -3.49
C ALA A 32 4.48 5.94 -4.28
N LEU A 33 3.18 5.69 -4.42
CA LEU A 33 2.64 4.59 -5.22
C LEU A 33 2.88 4.78 -6.72
N ARG A 34 2.80 6.02 -7.23
CA ARG A 34 3.08 6.32 -8.64
C ARG A 34 4.56 6.08 -8.96
N ASP A 35 5.46 6.50 -8.08
CA ASP A 35 6.89 6.31 -8.24
C ASP A 35 7.28 4.83 -8.11
N ALA A 36 6.62 4.12 -7.18
CA ALA A 36 6.82 2.70 -6.97
C ALA A 36 6.01 1.80 -7.92
N LEU A 37 5.24 2.34 -8.87
CA LEU A 37 4.28 1.59 -9.68
C LEU A 37 4.85 0.35 -10.38
N PRO A 38 6.07 0.37 -10.97
CA PRO A 38 6.66 -0.82 -11.58
C PRO A 38 6.93 -1.94 -10.58
N VAL A 39 7.46 -1.58 -9.40
CA VAL A 39 7.77 -2.51 -8.31
C VAL A 39 6.49 -3.01 -7.66
N PHE A 40 5.51 -2.12 -7.45
CA PHE A 40 4.21 -2.45 -6.89
C PHE A 40 3.42 -3.40 -7.79
N ARG A 41 3.50 -3.22 -9.12
CA ARG A 41 2.94 -4.17 -10.09
C ARG A 41 3.60 -5.54 -9.99
N SER A 42 4.93 -5.60 -9.88
CA SER A 42 5.64 -6.86 -9.67
C SER A 42 5.30 -7.52 -8.33
N PHE A 43 5.01 -6.73 -7.30
CA PHE A 43 4.61 -7.22 -5.98
C PHE A 43 3.17 -7.79 -6.00
N LEU A 44 2.26 -7.13 -6.71
CA LEU A 44 0.87 -7.57 -6.85
C LEU A 44 0.67 -8.65 -7.91
N SER A 45 1.61 -8.83 -8.85
CA SER A 45 1.61 -9.92 -9.84
C SER A 45 2.03 -11.24 -9.19
N TYR A 46 1.37 -11.58 -8.09
CA TYR A 46 1.44 -12.87 -7.42
C TYR A 46 1.27 -13.96 -8.47
N THR A 47 2.36 -14.67 -8.78
CA THR A 47 2.31 -16.03 -9.34
C THR A 47 1.76 -16.98 -8.30
#